data_AF-A0A354MU72-F1
#
_entry.id   AF-A0A354MU72-F1
#
_cell.length_a   1.000
_cell.length_b   1.000
_cell.length_c   1.000
_cell.angle_alpha   90.00
_cell.angle_beta   90.00
_cell.angle_gamma   90.00
#
_symmetry.space_group_name_H-M   'P 1'
#
loop_
_entity.id
_entity.type
_entity.pdbx_description
1 polymer ?
#
loop_
_entity_poly.entity_id
_entity_poly.type
_entity_poly.pdbx_seq_one_letter_code
_entity_poly.pdbx_strand_id
1 'polypeptide(L)' 'MHPIVECMEKNSRLVVGLMSGTSADGVDAALCRITGHGTASKI' A
#
# COMPACT_ATOMS: atom_id res chain seq x y z
N MET A 1 -7.74 8.64 18.94
CA MET A 1 -7.38 8.94 17.53
C MET A 1 -7.84 7.75 16.69
N HIS A 2 -8.31 7.94 15.46
CA HIS A 2 -8.75 6.80 14.64
C HIS A 2 -7.53 6.10 14.02
N PRO A 3 -7.46 4.76 13.95
CA PRO A 3 -6.29 4.02 13.43
C PRO A 3 -5.85 4.43 12.02
N ILE A 4 -6.79 4.90 11.20
CA ILE A 4 -6.49 5.42 9.86
C ILE A 4 -5.55 6.65 9.93
N VAL A 5 -5.74 7.50 10.93
CA VAL A 5 -4.97 8.75 11.09
C VAL A 5 -3.54 8.42 11.48
N GLU A 6 -3.35 7.46 12.40
CA GLU A 6 -2.02 6.97 12.77
C GLU A 6 -1.28 6.35 11.58
N CYS A 7 -1.98 5.69 10.68
CA CYS A 7 -1.39 5.19 9.43
C CYS A 7 -1.04 6.33 8.47
N MET A 8 -1.86 7.38 8.38
CA MET A 8 -1.63 8.54 7.53
C MET A 8 -0.49 9.43 8.02
N GLU A 9 -0.17 9.46 9.32
CA GLU A 9 0.92 10.29 9.85
C GLU A 9 2.32 9.65 9.77
N LYS A 10 2.41 8.36 9.43
CA LYS A 10 3.71 7.67 9.32
C LYS A 10 4.53 8.18 8.13
N ASN A 11 5.79 8.50 8.37
CA ASN A 11 6.76 8.87 7.32
C ASN A 11 6.98 7.78 6.25
N SER A 12 6.81 6.50 6.64
CA SER A 12 6.82 5.36 5.73
C SER A 12 5.80 4.31 6.15
N ARG A 13 5.21 3.61 5.17
CA ARG A 13 4.15 2.63 5.39
C ARG A 13 4.51 1.34 4.67
N LEU A 14 4.41 0.21 5.36
CA LEU A 14 4.44 -1.10 4.71
C LEU A 14 3.03 -1.39 4.19
N VAL A 15 2.92 -1.66 2.90
CA VAL A 15 1.65 -1.88 2.19
C VAL A 15 1.75 -3.19 1.42
N VAL A 16 0.71 -4.01 1.52
CA VAL A 16 0.55 -5.20 0.68
C VAL A 16 -0.39 -4.84 -0.46
N GLY A 17 0.15 -4.81 -1.68
CA GLY A 17 -0.65 -4.73 -2.91
C GLY A 17 -1.13 -6.12 -3.29
N LEU A 18 -2.43 -6.27 -3.51
CA LEU A 18 -3.05 -7.50 -4.00
C LEU A 18 -3.62 -7.25 -5.39
N MET A 19 -3.36 -8.16 -6.32
CA MET A 19 -3.89 -8.10 -7.68
C MET A 19 -4.51 -9.45 -8.05
N SER A 20 -5.73 -9.43 -8.58
CA SER A 20 -6.35 -10.59 -9.21
C SER A 20 -6.48 -10.30 -10.70
N GLY A 21 -5.79 -11.07 -11.53
CA GLY A 21 -5.96 -11.00 -12.98
C GLY A 21 -7.37 -11.40 -13.40
N THR A 22 -7.85 -10.90 -14.53
CA THR A 22 -9.16 -11.27 -15.10
C THR A 22 -9.20 -12.71 -15.61
N SER A 23 -8.04 -13.38 -15.72
CA SER A 23 -7.95 -14.80 -16.06
C SER A 23 -8.38 -15.72 -14.91
N ALA A 24 -8.51 -15.19 -13.68
CA ALA A 24 -8.97 -15.90 -12.49
C ALA A 24 -8.09 -17.10 -12.06
N ASP A 25 -6.81 -17.11 -12.45
CA ASP A 25 -5.87 -18.20 -12.14
C ASP A 25 -5.17 -18.06 -10.79
N GLY A 26 -5.24 -16.89 -10.14
CA GLY A 26 -4.57 -16.63 -8.87
C GLY A 26 -4.68 -15.20 -8.34
N VAL A 27 -4.15 -15.00 -7.13
CA VAL A 27 -4.00 -13.68 -6.49
C VAL A 27 -2.50 -13.42 -6.30
N ASP A 28 -2.01 -12.33 -6.90
CA ASP A 28 -0.66 -11.85 -6.71
C ASP A 28 -0.57 -10.95 -5.47
N ALA A 29 0.57 -11.00 -4.78
CA ALA A 29 0.85 -10.17 -3.62
C ALA A 29 2.24 -9.53 -3.70
N ALA A 30 2.32 -8.22 -3.45
CA ALA A 30 3.57 -7.48 -3.37
C ALA A 30 3.64 -6.70 -2.06
N LEU A 31 4.74 -6.86 -1.32
CA LEU A 31 5.03 -6.05 -0.11
C LEU A 31 5.92 -4.88 -0.50
N CYS A 32 5.39 -3.66 -0.35
CA CYS A 32 6.08 -2.43 -0.70
C CYS A 32 6.22 -1.52 0.52
N ARG A 33 7.32 -0.77 0.59
CA ARG A 33 7.46 0.35 1.53
C ARG A 33 7.18 1.63 0.78
N ILE A 34 6.09 2.32 1.11
CA ILE A 34 5.74 3.59 0.49
C ILE A 34 6.17 4.74 1.40
N THR A 35 6.81 5.76 0.83
CA THR A 35 7.13 7.03 1.51
C THR A 35 6.54 8.21 0.74
N GLY A 36 6.32 9.33 1.41
CA GLY A 36 5.67 10.50 0.80
C GLY A 36 4.14 10.40 0.83
N HIS A 37 3.50 11.38 0.18
CA HIS A 37 2.05 11.56 0.16
C HIS A 37 1.59 12.04 -1.21
N GLY A 38 0.40 11.63 -1.65
CA GLY A 38 -0.17 12.06 -2.92
C GLY A 38 0.78 11.78 -4.09
N THR A 39 1.03 12.80 -4.92
CA THR A 39 1.92 12.72 -6.08
C THR A 39 3.41 12.64 -5.73
N ALA A 40 3.80 12.91 -4.48
CA ALA A 40 5.18 12.75 -4.00
C ALA A 40 5.47 11.33 -3.46
N SER A 41 4.53 10.40 -3.62
CA SER A 41 4.68 9.02 -3.16
C SER A 41 5.74 8.28 -3.97
N LYS A 42 6.57 7.50 -3.28
CA LYS A 42 7.59 6.64 -3.88
C LYS A 42 7.66 5.30 -3.16
N ILE A 43 7.99 4.25 -3.92
CA ILE A 43 8.22 2.88 -3.46
C ILE A 43 9.73 2.68 -3.26
#